data_AF-G7I953-F1
#
_entry.id   AF-G7I953-F1
#
_cell.length_a   1.000
_cell.length_b   1.000
_cell.length_c   1.000
_cell.angle_alpha   90.00
_cell.angle_beta   90.00
_cell.angle_gamma   90.00
#
_symmetry.space_group_name_H-M   'P 1'
#
loop_
_entity.id
_entity.type
_entity.pdbx_description
1 polymer ?
#
loop_
_entity_poly.entity_id
_entity_poly.type
_entity_poly.pdbx_seq_one_letter_code
_entity_poly.pdbx_strand_id
1 'polypeptide(L)'
;MNTYYGLLLFMVYFVVRTTTAMVNNSADLTCGNQVIKFPFHIKNHNPNPSSYGYPGFELFCSSNNETMIELPHSMKLNVKNIDYRHQTM
;
A
#
# COMPACT_ATOMS: atom_id res chain seq x y z
N MET A 1 -45.80 -16.74 2.23
CA MET A 1 -45.24 -16.29 0.94
C MET A 1 -44.48 -14.97 1.06
N ASN A 2 -44.96 -14.00 1.84
CA ASN A 2 -44.35 -12.66 1.95
C ASN A 2 -43.06 -12.59 2.79
N THR A 3 -42.93 -13.42 3.84
CA THR A 3 -41.73 -13.41 4.71
C THR A 3 -40.47 -13.88 3.99
N TYR A 4 -40.61 -14.89 3.11
CA TYR A 4 -39.50 -15.38 2.28
C TYR A 4 -39.03 -14.31 1.29
N TYR A 5 -39.97 -13.57 0.68
CA TYR A 5 -39.64 -12.48 -0.24
C TYR A 5 -38.87 -11.34 0.45
N GLY A 6 -39.26 -10.99 1.68
CA GLY A 6 -38.52 -10.02 2.49
C GLY A 6 -37.10 -10.50 2.83
N LEU A 7 -36.95 -11.77 3.19
CA LEU A 7 -35.64 -12.37 3.51
C LEU A 7 -34.76 -12.47 2.26
N LEU A 8 -35.33 -12.84 1.11
CA LEU A 8 -34.66 -12.85 -0.19
C LEU A 8 -34.17 -11.45 -0.58
N LEU A 9 -35.03 -10.43 -0.44
CA LEU A 9 -34.65 -9.03 -0.70
C LEU A 9 -33.53 -8.55 0.22
N PHE A 10 -33.54 -8.94 1.49
CA PHE A 10 -32.49 -8.60 2.44
C PHE A 10 -31.15 -9.26 2.09
N MET A 11 -31.15 -10.53 1.68
CA MET A 11 -29.96 -11.25 1.24
C MET A 11 -29.37 -10.62 -0.04
N VAL A 12 -30.21 -10.28 -1.02
CA VAL A 12 -29.78 -9.59 -2.25
C VAL A 12 -29.20 -8.21 -1.91
N TYR A 13 -29.82 -7.46 -1.01
CA TYR A 13 -29.33 -6.16 -0.56
C TYR A 13 -27.94 -6.27 0.09
N PHE A 14 -27.71 -7.29 0.93
CA PHE A 14 -26.42 -7.50 1.59
C PHE A 14 -25.31 -7.86 0.58
N VAL A 15 -25.61 -8.70 -0.41
CA VAL A 15 -24.68 -9.06 -1.51
C VAL A 15 -24.33 -7.84 -2.38
N VAL A 16 -25.29 -6.95 -2.64
CA VAL A 16 -25.03 -5.69 -3.36
C VAL A 16 -24.11 -4.77 -2.56
N ARG A 17 -24.27 -4.71 -1.22
CA ARG A 17 -23.46 -3.88 -0.32
C ARG A 17 -22.02 -4.36 -0.17
N THR A 18 -21.72 -5.65 -0.34
CA THR A 18 -20.35 -6.19 -0.19
C THR A 18 -19.46 -5.95 -1.40
N THR A 19 -19.98 -5.38 -2.49
CA THR A 19 -19.18 -5.01 -3.67
C THR A 19 -18.61 -3.58 -3.57
N THR A 20 -17.97 -3.25 -2.45
CA THR A 20 -17.00 -2.16 -2.50
C THR A 20 -15.78 -2.69 -3.24
N ALA A 21 -15.60 -2.21 -4.47
CA ALA A 21 -14.48 -2.58 -5.32
C ALA A 21 -13.17 -2.57 -4.52
N MET A 22 -12.43 -3.67 -4.56
CA MET A 22 -10.98 -3.60 -4.40
C MET A 22 -10.49 -2.74 -5.55
N VAL A 23 -10.35 -1.45 -5.29
CA VAL A 23 -9.61 -0.56 -6.15
C VAL A 23 -8.16 -0.99 -6.00
N ASN A 24 -7.78 -2.02 -6.77
CA ASN A 24 -6.39 -2.27 -7.15
C ASN A 24 -5.99 -1.15 -8.10
N ASN A 25 -6.07 0.11 -7.65
CA ASN A 25 -5.16 1.08 -8.20
C ASN A 25 -3.81 0.55 -7.73
N SER A 26 -2.99 0.05 -8.65
CA SER A 26 -1.56 0.21 -8.52
C SER A 26 -1.27 1.72 -8.60
N ALA A 27 -1.84 2.48 -7.66
CA ALA A 27 -1.44 3.83 -7.38
C ALA A 27 -0.01 3.66 -6.91
N ASP A 28 0.91 4.15 -7.73
CA ASP A 28 2.31 4.29 -7.38
C ASP A 28 2.36 4.80 -5.92
N LEU A 29 2.98 4.02 -5.03
CA LEU A 29 2.99 4.35 -3.62
C LEU A 29 3.87 5.58 -3.46
N THR A 30 3.35 6.68 -2.95
CA THR A 30 4.13 7.93 -2.82
C THR A 30 4.32 8.35 -1.38
N CYS A 31 5.50 8.88 -1.06
CA CYS A 31 5.75 9.63 0.17
C CYS A 31 6.31 11.01 -0.19
N GLY A 32 5.51 12.05 0.02
CA GLY A 32 5.81 13.39 -0.48
C GLY A 32 5.91 13.39 -2.00
N ASN A 33 7.06 13.85 -2.52
CA ASN A 33 7.33 13.91 -3.96
C ASN A 33 8.06 12.65 -4.49
N GLN A 34 8.27 11.64 -3.65
CA GLN A 34 8.94 10.41 -4.06
C GLN A 34 7.93 9.33 -4.41
N VAL A 35 8.13 8.73 -5.58
CA VAL A 35 7.45 7.50 -5.98
C VAL A 35 8.27 6.32 -5.47
N ILE A 36 7.60 5.39 -4.79
CA ILE A 36 8.19 4.21 -4.18
C ILE A 36 7.77 2.99 -4.97
N LYS A 37 8.77 2.27 -5.50
CA LYS A 37 8.64 1.03 -6.28
C LYS A 37 9.62 -0.01 -5.76
N PHE A 38 9.39 -1.27 -6.12
CA PHE A 38 10.29 -2.39 -5.86
C PHE A 38 11.76 -2.01 -6.17
N PRO A 39 12.76 -2.38 -5.36
CA PRO A 39 12.68 -3.23 -4.16
C PRO A 39 12.18 -2.50 -2.91
N PHE A 40 12.06 -1.17 -2.96
CA PHE A 40 11.68 -0.37 -1.80
C PHE A 40 10.20 -0.48 -1.47
N HIS A 41 9.87 -0.40 -0.18
CA HIS A 41 8.49 -0.37 0.30
C HIS A 41 8.38 0.43 1.60
N ILE A 42 7.19 0.94 1.92
CA ILE A 42 6.97 1.72 3.15
C ILE A 42 6.62 0.79 4.32
N LYS A 43 7.41 0.84 5.39
CA LYS A 43 7.14 0.10 6.62
C LYS A 43 5.80 0.55 7.20
N ASN A 44 4.93 -0.41 7.51
CA ASN A 44 3.60 -0.24 8.12
C ASN A 44 2.49 0.37 7.24
N HIS A 45 2.74 0.74 5.99
CA HIS A 45 1.66 1.18 5.08
C HIS A 45 1.01 0.00 4.34
N ASN A 46 1.73 -1.10 4.16
CA ASN A 46 1.23 -2.26 3.44
C ASN A 46 0.88 -3.40 4.42
N PRO A 47 -0.37 -3.92 4.41
CA PRO A 47 -0.76 -5.05 5.24
C PRO A 47 -0.03 -6.36 4.86
N ASN A 48 0.68 -6.38 3.72
CA ASN A 48 1.49 -7.52 3.29
C ASN A 48 2.82 -7.03 2.65
N PRO A 49 3.92 -6.92 3.41
CA PRO A 49 5.19 -6.39 2.91
C PRO A 49 5.81 -7.26 1.80
N SER A 50 5.58 -8.57 1.84
CA SER A 50 6.03 -9.55 0.83
C SER A 50 5.34 -9.43 -0.53
N SER A 51 4.22 -8.69 -0.62
CA SER A 51 3.54 -8.45 -1.91
C SER A 51 4.04 -7.20 -2.65
N TYR A 52 4.85 -6.34 -2.02
CA TYR A 52 5.16 -5.01 -2.56
C TYR A 52 6.62 -4.56 -2.43
N GLY A 53 7.52 -5.37 -1.87
CA GLY A 53 8.94 -4.99 -1.73
C GLY A 53 9.85 -6.13 -1.29
N TYR A 54 11.15 -5.85 -1.30
CA TYR A 54 12.18 -6.77 -0.84
C TYR A 54 12.54 -6.50 0.64
N PRO A 55 12.66 -7.53 1.49
CA PRO A 55 13.08 -7.34 2.89
C PRO A 55 14.43 -6.62 3.00
N GLY A 56 14.56 -5.70 3.96
CA GLY A 56 15.79 -4.90 4.15
C GLY A 56 15.89 -3.65 3.28
N PHE A 57 14.91 -3.40 2.40
CA PHE A 57 14.75 -2.15 1.66
C PHE A 57 13.54 -1.34 2.17
N GLU A 58 13.30 -1.40 3.49
CA GLU A 58 12.23 -0.63 4.12
C GLU A 58 12.52 0.87 4.10
N LEU A 59 11.54 1.64 3.66
CA LEU A 59 11.48 3.08 3.79
C LEU A 59 10.38 3.47 4.78
N PHE A 60 10.42 4.71 5.26
CA PHE A 60 9.44 5.26 6.18
C PHE A 60 9.04 6.65 5.71
N CYS A 61 7.78 7.01 5.88
CA CYS A 61 7.35 8.39 5.67
C CYS A 61 7.35 9.12 7.02
N SER A 62 8.09 10.23 7.11
CA SER A 62 8.06 11.07 8.30
C SER A 62 6.75 11.87 8.37
N SER A 63 6.48 12.50 9.52
CA SER A 63 5.33 13.39 9.71
C SER A 63 5.32 14.59 8.76
N ASN A 64 6.49 14.96 8.22
CA ASN A 64 6.66 16.05 7.28
C ASN A 64 6.57 15.59 5.80
N ASN A 65 6.07 14.38 5.56
CA ASN A 65 6.02 13.74 4.23
C ASN A 65 7.39 13.60 3.55
N GLU A 66 8.47 13.47 4.34
CA GLU A 66 9.79 13.16 3.82
C GLU A 66 10.04 11.64 3.85
N THR A 67 10.61 11.12 2.77
CA THR A 67 11.00 9.71 2.68
C THR A 67 12.29 9.48 3.46
N MET A 68 12.28 8.50 4.36
CA MET A 68 13.38 8.18 5.26
C MET A 68 13.81 6.73 5.08
N ILE A 69 15.12 6.48 5.19
CA ILE A 69 15.70 5.14 5.23
C ILE A 69 16.46 4.95 6.55
N GLU A 70 16.36 3.77 7.13
CA GLU A 70 17.11 3.38 8.33
C GLU A 70 18.16 2.35 7.91
N LEU A 71 19.44 2.72 7.98
CA LEU A 71 20.51 1.78 7.68
C LEU A 71 20.77 0.87 8.88
N PRO A 72 21.19 -0.40 8.66
CA PRO A 72 21.56 -1.30 9.74
C PRO A 72 22.60 -0.64 10.66
N HIS A 73 22.34 -0.69 11.98
CA HIS A 73 23.27 -0.21 13.03
C HIS A 73 23.64 1.28 12.91
N SER A 74 22.86 2.05 12.16
CA SER A 74 23.20 3.39 11.71
C SER A 74 22.07 4.38 11.98
N MET A 75 22.20 5.59 11.44
CA MET A 75 21.22 6.65 11.58
C MET A 75 20.08 6.57 10.54
N LYS A 76 19.01 7.30 10.82
CA LYS A 76 17.93 7.57 9.86
C LYS A 76 18.34 8.69 8.91
N LEU A 77 18.20 8.46 7.61
CA LEU A 77 18.59 9.40 6.57
C LEU A 77 17.40 9.81 5.71
N ASN A 78 17.38 11.07 5.29
CA ASN A 78 16.42 11.61 4.34
C ASN A 78 16.79 11.18 2.92
N VAL A 79 15.88 10.49 2.23
CA VAL A 79 16.04 10.07 0.84
C VAL A 79 15.67 11.24 -0.07
N LYS A 80 16.65 11.80 -0.77
CA LYS A 80 16.44 12.94 -1.68
C LYS A 80 15.94 12.52 -3.06
N ASN A 81 16.48 11.42 -3.61
CA ASN A 81 16.06 10.87 -4.89
C ASN A 81 16.23 9.35 -4.91
N ILE A 82 15.36 8.64 -5.62
CA ILE A 82 15.53 7.22 -5.95
C ILE A 82 15.65 7.11 -7.46
N ASP A 83 16.78 6.58 -7.94
CA ASP A 83 17.00 6.37 -9.37
C ASP A 83 16.56 4.96 -9.76
N TYR A 84 15.55 4.88 -10.64
CA TYR A 84 14.99 3.63 -11.16
C TYR A 84 15.51 3.25 -12.56
N ARG A 85 16.47 3.97 -13.13
CA ARG A 85 16.93 3.76 -14.53
C ARG A 85 17.37 2.35 -14.86
N HIS A 86 17.96 1.64 -13.89
CA HIS A 86 18.48 0.28 -14.05
C HIS A 86 17.71 -0.73 -13.18
N GLN A 87 16.49 -0.40 -12.79
CA GLN A 87 15.63 -1.30 -12.03
C GLN A 87 15.26 -2.52 -12.89
N THR A 88 15.65 -3.70 -12.45
CA THR A 88 15.20 -4.98 -13.02
C THR A 88 14.11 -5.58 -12.13
N MET A 89 13.09 -6.18 -12.74
CA MET A 89 12.03 -6.90 -12.03
C MET A 89 12.51 -8.27 -11.54
#